data_AF-A0A8J6M501-F1
#
_entry.id   AF-A0A8J6M501-F1
#
_cell.length_a   1.000
_cell.length_b   1.000
_cell.length_c   1.000
_cell.angle_alpha   90.00
_cell.angle_beta   90.00
_cell.angle_gamma   90.00
#
_symmetry.space_group_name_H-M   'P 1'
#
loop_
_entity.id
_entity.type
_entity.pdbx_description
1 polymer ?
#
loop_
_entity_poly.entity_id
_entity_poly.type
_entity_poly.pdbx_seq_one_letter_code
_entity_poly.pdbx_strand_id
1 'polypeptide(L)'
;MMWLSERDIRREQGEPAAELGVVTLGGDPAGVSLGGERRQLPVYSPGGVTWRPAAGDRVLVLKTGAAGEQPCVIGRTQQGTDGLAPGAVRLAAPGGGGGVLADREGVNLYGTVKVGGTEIGDYVRAVVYQVLSEMVKS
;
A
#
# COMPACT_ATOMS: atom_id res chain seq x y z
N MET A 1 39.06 8.77 47.17
CA MET A 1 39.44 8.55 45.75
C MET A 1 38.15 8.17 45.03
N MET A 2 37.54 9.12 44.31
CA MET A 2 36.25 8.92 43.66
C MET A 2 36.51 8.83 42.17
N TRP A 3 36.45 7.62 41.64
CA TRP A 3 36.65 7.33 40.23
C TRP A 3 35.30 7.54 39.54
N LEU A 4 35.05 8.75 39.05
CA LEU A 4 33.98 8.98 38.09
C LEU A 4 34.46 8.37 36.78
N SER A 5 34.06 7.13 36.53
CA SER A 5 34.14 6.56 35.19
C SER A 5 33.34 7.49 34.28
N GLU A 6 34.02 8.26 33.45
CA GLU A 6 33.45 8.73 32.19
C GLU A 6 33.06 7.46 31.44
N ARG A 7 31.81 7.03 31.65
CA ARG A 7 31.15 6.16 30.71
C ARG A 7 31.06 6.99 29.46
N ASP A 8 32.06 6.79 28.62
CA ASP A 8 32.12 7.19 27.23
C ASP A 8 30.68 7.16 26.72
N ILE A 9 30.09 8.35 26.57
CA ILE A 9 28.81 8.56 25.92
C ILE A 9 29.08 8.37 24.42
N ARG A 10 29.68 7.23 24.07
CA ARG A 10 29.30 6.46 22.90
C ARG A 10 27.85 6.09 23.13
N ARG A 11 27.01 7.10 22.94
CA ARG A 11 25.59 6.99 22.70
C ARG A 11 25.46 5.74 21.84
N GLU A 12 24.78 4.74 22.40
CA GLU A 12 24.31 3.57 21.69
C GLU A 12 24.05 3.99 20.25
N GLN A 13 24.60 3.28 19.27
CA GLN A 13 24.19 3.48 17.89
C GLN A 13 22.67 3.30 17.89
N GLY A 14 21.95 4.43 17.95
CA GLY A 14 20.54 4.44 18.27
C GLY A 14 19.79 3.62 17.24
N GLU A 15 18.63 3.09 17.61
CA GLU A 15 17.76 2.45 16.63
C GLU A 15 17.61 3.36 15.39
N PRO A 16 17.67 2.79 14.18
CA PRO A 16 17.60 3.59 12.96
C PRO A 16 16.27 4.33 12.91
N ALA A 17 16.29 5.59 12.45
CA ALA A 17 15.09 6.42 12.35
C ALA A 17 14.00 5.82 11.44
N ALA A 18 14.39 4.95 10.50
CA ALA A 18 13.48 4.16 9.70
C ALA A 18 14.05 2.75 9.47
N GLU A 19 13.17 1.77 9.36
CA GLU A 19 13.54 0.37 9.21
C GLU A 19 12.51 -0.36 8.35
N LEU A 20 12.97 -1.32 7.53
CA LEU A 20 12.07 -2.23 6.83
C LEU A 20 11.65 -3.38 7.76
N GLY A 21 10.36 -3.65 7.82
CA GLY A 21 9.79 -4.75 8.58
C GLY A 21 8.88 -5.63 7.76
N VAL A 22 8.52 -6.77 8.35
CA VAL A 22 7.50 -7.67 7.79
C VAL A 22 6.26 -7.57 8.64
N VAL A 23 5.11 -7.32 8.01
CA VAL A 23 3.82 -7.25 8.70
C VAL A 23 3.47 -8.64 9.25
N THR A 24 3.27 -8.72 10.55
CA THR A 24 2.86 -9.94 11.27
C THR A 24 1.35 -9.97 11.50
N LEU A 25 0.74 -8.80 11.74
CA LEU A 25 -0.70 -8.60 11.84
C LEU A 25 -1.11 -7.48 10.89
N GLY A 26 -1.89 -7.84 9.86
CA GLY A 26 -2.40 -6.87 8.90
C GLY A 26 -3.44 -5.93 9.50
N GLY A 27 -3.72 -4.83 8.80
CA GLY A 27 -4.74 -3.87 9.18
C GLY A 27 -4.21 -2.46 9.47
N ASP A 28 -5.02 -1.70 10.19
CA ASP A 28 -4.69 -0.40 10.76
C ASP A 28 -5.42 -0.35 12.10
N PRO A 29 -4.71 -0.37 13.24
CA PRO A 29 -3.24 -0.41 13.32
C PRO A 29 -2.67 -1.79 12.95
N ALA A 30 -1.42 -1.82 12.48
CA ALA A 30 -0.70 -3.02 12.07
C ALA A 30 0.24 -3.55 13.17
N GLY A 31 0.64 -4.81 13.05
CA GLY A 31 1.78 -5.41 13.75
C GLY A 31 2.92 -5.68 12.76
N VAL A 32 4.15 -5.35 13.15
CA VAL A 32 5.33 -5.45 12.28
C VAL A 32 6.52 -6.01 13.06
N SER A 33 7.15 -7.04 12.50
CA SER A 33 8.43 -7.56 12.96
C SER A 33 9.56 -6.72 12.39
N LEU A 34 10.31 -6.06 13.27
CA LEU A 34 11.55 -5.31 13.01
C LEU A 34 12.71 -6.06 13.70
N GLY A 35 13.68 -5.35 14.30
CA GLY A 35 14.57 -5.89 15.34
C GLY A 35 13.86 -6.47 16.57
N GLY A 36 12.56 -6.23 16.69
CA GLY A 36 11.62 -6.92 17.58
C GLY A 36 10.18 -6.72 17.10
N GLU A 37 9.24 -7.45 17.67
CA GLU A 37 7.82 -7.28 17.34
C GLU A 37 7.31 -5.93 17.87
N ARG A 38 6.69 -5.14 16.99
CA ARG A 38 5.96 -3.92 17.34
C ARG A 38 4.50 -4.11 16.97
N ARG A 39 3.59 -3.70 17.85
CA ARG A 39 2.14 -3.82 17.67
C ARG A 39 1.49 -2.46 17.78
N GLN A 40 0.28 -2.34 17.22
CA GLN A 40 -0.51 -1.12 17.25
C GLN A 40 0.16 0.05 16.49
N LEU A 41 0.87 -0.23 15.40
CA LEU A 41 1.45 0.81 14.56
C LEU A 41 0.37 1.43 13.68
N PRO A 42 0.11 2.73 13.75
CA PRO A 42 -0.78 3.39 12.82
C PRO A 42 -0.21 3.31 11.39
N VAL A 43 -1.09 3.24 10.41
CA VAL A 43 -0.73 3.24 8.99
C VAL A 43 -1.03 4.59 8.36
N TYR A 44 -0.03 5.20 7.75
CA TYR A 44 -0.15 6.45 7.04
C TYR A 44 -0.07 6.23 5.53
N SER A 45 -0.98 6.86 4.81
CA SER A 45 -1.08 6.84 3.35
C SER A 45 -1.28 8.26 2.81
N PRO A 46 -0.95 8.51 1.53
CA PRO A 46 -1.27 9.79 0.89
C PRO A 46 -2.76 10.14 1.02
N GLY A 47 -3.07 11.43 1.12
CA GLY A 47 -4.46 11.89 1.21
C GLY A 47 -5.32 11.38 0.05
N GLY A 48 -6.51 10.85 0.37
CA GLY A 48 -7.42 10.23 -0.60
C GLY A 48 -7.11 8.77 -0.95
N VAL A 49 -6.03 8.21 -0.41
CA VAL A 49 -5.70 6.79 -0.51
C VAL A 49 -5.81 6.16 0.87
N THR A 50 -6.52 5.04 0.98
CA THR A 50 -6.55 4.22 2.19
C THR A 50 -6.03 2.85 1.86
N TRP A 51 -5.07 2.38 2.65
CA TRP A 51 -4.47 1.07 2.46
C TRP A 51 -4.26 0.42 3.83
N ARG A 52 -4.53 -0.89 3.89
CA ARG A 52 -4.27 -1.73 5.06
C ARG A 52 -3.24 -2.79 4.64
N PRO A 53 -2.03 -2.80 5.24
CA PRO A 53 -1.04 -3.83 4.99
C PRO A 53 -1.59 -5.22 5.29
N ALA A 54 -1.25 -6.20 4.46
CA ALA A 54 -1.54 -7.61 4.70
C ALA A 54 -0.39 -8.27 5.47
N ALA A 55 -0.69 -9.35 6.20
CA ALA A 55 0.36 -10.18 6.79
C ALA A 55 1.33 -10.67 5.70
N GLY A 56 2.63 -10.58 5.97
CA GLY A 56 3.70 -10.87 5.02
C GLY A 56 4.14 -9.70 4.13
N ASP A 57 3.41 -8.57 4.10
CA ASP A 57 3.88 -7.38 3.38
C ASP A 57 5.18 -6.85 3.98
N ARG A 58 6.15 -6.52 3.13
CA ARG A 58 7.38 -5.79 3.52
C ARG A 58 7.10 -4.30 3.53
N VAL A 59 7.15 -3.68 4.70
CA VAL A 59 6.75 -2.29 4.92
C VAL A 59 7.89 -1.44 5.47
N LEU A 60 7.85 -0.14 5.17
CA LEU A 60 8.73 0.84 5.78
C LEU A 60 8.07 1.39 7.05
N VAL A 61 8.76 1.22 8.18
CA VAL A 61 8.37 1.81 9.45
C VAL A 61 9.26 3.01 9.73
N LEU A 62 8.63 4.17 9.94
CA LEU A 62 9.29 5.38 10.38
C LEU A 62 9.14 5.49 11.91
N LYS A 63 10.25 5.58 12.63
CA LYS A 63 10.28 5.77 14.09
C LYS A 63 10.26 7.27 14.36
N THR A 64 9.06 7.84 14.47
CA THR A 64 8.88 9.27 14.76
C THR A 64 8.93 9.55 16.26
N GLY A 65 8.95 10.83 16.63
CA GLY A 65 9.17 11.26 18.01
C GLY A 65 10.67 11.48 18.30
N ALA A 66 10.97 12.32 19.29
CA ALA A 66 12.35 12.70 19.59
C ALA A 66 13.23 11.50 20.01
N ALA A 67 12.60 10.44 20.53
CA ALA A 67 13.23 9.19 20.93
C ALA A 67 12.80 7.99 20.07
N GLY A 68 12.09 8.22 18.95
CA GLY A 68 11.56 7.14 18.11
C GLY A 68 10.35 6.41 18.71
N GLU A 69 9.69 7.01 19.70
CA GLU A 69 8.63 6.40 20.50
C GLU A 69 7.27 6.32 19.80
N GLN A 70 7.15 6.91 18.61
CA GLN A 70 5.94 6.93 17.79
C GLN A 70 6.20 6.28 16.43
N PRO A 71 6.37 4.95 16.34
CA PRO A 71 6.56 4.28 15.08
C PRO A 71 5.27 4.22 14.26
N CYS A 72 5.36 4.43 12.95
CA CYS A 72 4.23 4.30 12.02
C CYS A 72 4.65 3.63 10.72
N VAL A 73 3.70 2.94 10.08
CA VAL A 73 3.89 2.38 8.73
C VAL A 73 3.59 3.47 7.71
N ILE A 74 4.51 3.71 6.78
CA ILE A 74 4.36 4.79 5.77
C ILE A 74 4.27 4.28 4.33
N GLY A 75 4.35 2.96 4.12
CA GLY A 75 4.25 2.37 2.80
C GLY A 75 4.80 0.96 2.74
N ARG A 76 4.58 0.32 1.59
CA ARG A 76 5.14 -0.98 1.25
C ARG A 76 6.32 -0.82 0.29
N THR A 77 7.27 -1.75 0.34
CA THR A 77 8.21 -1.93 -0.78
C THR A 77 7.44 -2.14 -2.08
N GLN A 78 7.85 -1.44 -3.14
CA GLN A 78 7.25 -1.60 -4.47
C GLN A 78 7.44 -3.03 -4.96
N GLN A 79 6.44 -3.54 -5.69
CA GLN A 79 6.45 -4.87 -6.30
C GLN A 79 5.93 -4.79 -7.73
N GLY A 80 6.41 -5.71 -8.58
CA GLY A 80 5.95 -5.87 -9.95
C GLY A 80 6.21 -4.66 -10.84
N THR A 81 7.25 -3.86 -10.57
CA THR A 81 7.60 -2.67 -11.36
C THR A 81 8.06 -3.01 -12.77
N ASP A 82 8.25 -4.29 -13.07
CA ASP A 82 8.57 -4.79 -14.41
C ASP A 82 7.52 -4.32 -15.42
N GLY A 83 7.98 -3.72 -16.52
CA GLY A 83 7.12 -3.17 -17.56
C GLY A 83 6.45 -1.82 -17.23
N LEU A 84 6.67 -1.25 -16.04
CA LEU A 84 6.15 0.08 -15.71
C LEU A 84 7.12 1.16 -16.24
N ALA A 85 6.66 1.95 -17.21
CA ALA A 85 7.46 3.04 -17.77
C ALA A 85 7.73 4.15 -16.73
N PRO A 86 8.86 4.88 -16.81
CA PRO A 86 9.11 6.02 -15.95
C PRO A 86 7.99 7.07 -16.02
N GLY A 87 7.44 7.44 -14.87
CA GLY A 87 6.32 8.37 -14.73
C GLY A 87 4.93 7.73 -14.83
N ALA A 88 4.83 6.44 -15.20
CA ALA A 88 3.57 5.71 -15.14
C ALA A 88 3.18 5.40 -13.69
N VAL A 89 1.88 5.37 -13.42
CA VAL A 89 1.30 5.12 -12.10
C VAL A 89 0.44 3.87 -12.17
N ARG A 90 0.62 2.96 -11.23
CA ARG A 90 -0.22 1.76 -11.11
C ARG A 90 -0.81 1.63 -9.72
N LEU A 91 -2.13 1.46 -9.67
CA LEU A 91 -2.87 1.06 -8.47
C LEU A 91 -3.23 -0.42 -8.63
N ALA A 92 -2.69 -1.28 -7.78
CA ALA A 92 -2.93 -2.72 -7.88
C ALA A 92 -3.06 -3.35 -6.49
N ALA A 93 -4.01 -4.27 -6.34
CA ALA A 93 -4.08 -5.10 -5.16
C ALA A 93 -2.95 -6.16 -5.19
N PRO A 94 -2.42 -6.58 -4.02
CA PRO A 94 -1.52 -7.73 -3.95
C PRO A 94 -2.17 -8.97 -4.57
N GLY A 95 -1.40 -9.76 -5.33
CA GLY A 95 -1.91 -10.98 -5.97
C GLY A 95 -2.48 -10.81 -7.39
N GLY A 96 -2.53 -9.59 -7.94
CA GLY A 96 -2.56 -9.38 -9.40
C GLY A 96 -3.90 -9.62 -10.12
N GLY A 97 -5.03 -9.50 -9.44
CA GLY A 97 -6.36 -9.71 -10.06
C GLY A 97 -7.05 -8.46 -10.62
N GLY A 98 -6.70 -7.28 -10.14
CA GLY A 98 -7.34 -6.03 -10.57
C GLY A 98 -6.47 -4.81 -10.30
N GLY A 99 -6.62 -3.79 -11.15
CA GLY A 99 -5.83 -2.58 -11.02
C GLY A 99 -6.10 -1.54 -12.10
N VAL A 100 -5.45 -0.40 -11.92
CA VAL A 100 -5.45 0.76 -12.82
C VAL A 100 -4.01 1.05 -13.19
N LEU A 101 -3.69 1.09 -14.48
CA LEU A 101 -2.44 1.63 -15.01
C LEU A 101 -2.74 2.95 -15.70
N ALA A 102 -2.06 4.01 -15.31
CA ALA A 102 -2.09 5.29 -15.98
C ALA A 102 -0.70 5.62 -16.51
N ASP A 103 -0.58 5.84 -17.81
CA ASP A 103 0.68 6.17 -18.48
C ASP A 103 0.46 7.21 -19.59
N ARG A 104 1.40 7.34 -20.53
CA ARG A 104 1.28 8.31 -21.64
C ARG A 104 0.24 7.92 -22.68
N GLU A 105 -0.13 6.65 -22.77
CA GLU A 105 -1.10 6.13 -23.74
C GLU A 105 -2.53 6.25 -23.20
N GLY A 106 -2.68 6.29 -21.88
CA GLY A 106 -3.95 6.59 -21.23
C GLY A 106 -4.14 5.86 -19.92
N VAL A 107 -5.37 5.40 -19.67
CA VAL A 107 -5.73 4.65 -18.47
C VAL A 107 -6.24 3.26 -18.87
N ASN A 108 -5.53 2.23 -18.44
CA ASN A 108 -5.91 0.83 -18.59
C ASN A 108 -6.45 0.26 -17.28
N LEU A 109 -7.58 -0.43 -17.37
CA LEU A 109 -8.22 -1.12 -16.24
C LEU A 109 -8.06 -2.63 -16.41
N TYR A 110 -7.67 -3.31 -15.33
CA TYR A 110 -7.47 -4.76 -15.29
C TYR A 110 -8.44 -5.41 -14.30
N GLY A 111 -8.86 -6.63 -14.61
CA GLY A 111 -9.79 -7.40 -13.77
C GLY A 111 -11.25 -7.01 -13.98
N THR A 112 -12.09 -7.37 -13.01
CA THR A 112 -13.51 -7.00 -13.02
C THR A 112 -13.69 -5.51 -12.78
N VAL A 113 -14.23 -4.80 -13.78
CA VAL A 113 -14.54 -3.37 -13.70
C VAL A 113 -16.03 -3.17 -13.46
N LYS A 114 -16.37 -2.42 -12.41
CA LYS A 114 -17.75 -2.11 -12.02
C LYS A 114 -18.00 -0.61 -12.00
N VAL A 115 -19.19 -0.19 -12.44
CA VAL A 115 -19.70 1.18 -12.34
C VAL A 115 -20.96 1.13 -11.47
N GLY A 116 -20.99 1.85 -10.35
CA GLY A 116 -22.13 1.82 -9.43
C GLY A 116 -22.46 0.44 -8.85
N GLY A 117 -21.49 -0.49 -8.86
CA GLY A 117 -21.67 -1.89 -8.43
C GLY A 117 -22.02 -2.87 -9.56
N THR A 118 -22.37 -2.39 -10.74
CA THR A 118 -22.71 -3.20 -11.91
C THR A 118 -21.50 -3.39 -12.80
N GLU A 119 -21.26 -4.61 -13.30
CA GLU A 119 -20.12 -4.87 -14.17
C GLU A 119 -20.27 -4.17 -15.52
N ILE A 120 -19.17 -3.65 -16.06
CA ILE A 120 -19.20 -2.94 -17.35
C ILE A 120 -19.75 -3.82 -18.48
N GLY A 121 -19.49 -5.13 -18.42
CA GLY A 121 -20.05 -6.11 -19.35
C GLY A 121 -21.57 -6.21 -19.31
N ASP A 122 -22.19 -5.97 -18.16
CA ASP A 122 -23.66 -5.99 -18.01
C ASP A 122 -24.29 -4.74 -18.61
N TYR A 123 -23.65 -3.58 -18.46
CA TYR A 123 -24.07 -2.36 -19.17
C TYR A 123 -24.00 -2.54 -20.68
N VAL A 124 -22.89 -3.08 -21.19
CA VAL A 124 -22.72 -3.34 -22.63
C VAL A 124 -23.81 -4.30 -23.13
N ARG A 125 -24.06 -5.39 -22.41
CA ARG A 125 -25.15 -6.33 -22.75
C ARG A 125 -26.51 -5.64 -22.77
N ALA A 126 -26.83 -4.85 -21.76
CA ALA A 126 -28.11 -4.14 -21.68
C ALA A 126 -28.32 -3.19 -22.87
N VAL A 127 -27.30 -2.40 -23.23
CA VAL A 127 -27.34 -1.49 -24.38
C VAL A 127 -27.52 -2.27 -25.68
N VAL A 128 -26.75 -3.36 -25.87
CA VAL A 128 -26.86 -4.20 -27.07
C VAL A 128 -28.27 -4.80 -27.19
N TYR A 129 -28.83 -5.34 -26.10
CA TYR A 129 -30.18 -5.88 -26.12
C TYR A 129 -31.23 -4.82 -26.43
N GLN A 130 -31.11 -3.62 -25.86
CA GLN A 130 -32.02 -2.53 -26.16
C GLN A 130 -32.00 -2.19 -27.66
N VAL A 131 -30.82 -1.98 -28.23
CA VAL A 131 -30.65 -1.66 -29.66
C VAL A 131 -31.22 -2.77 -30.56
N LEU A 132 -30.88 -4.03 -30.29
CA LEU A 132 -31.39 -5.16 -31.06
C LEU A 132 -32.93 -5.28 -30.96
N SER A 133 -33.49 -5.01 -29.78
CA SER A 133 -34.94 -5.06 -29.59
C SER A 133 -35.70 -3.97 -30.34
N GLU A 134 -35.07 -2.80 -30.53
CA GLU A 134 -35.63 -1.69 -31.31
C GLU A 134 -35.57 -2.00 -32.81
N MET A 135 -34.50 -2.63 -33.29
CA MET A 135 -34.35 -3.03 -34.69
C MET A 135 -35.35 -4.11 -35.11
N VAL A 136 -35.69 -5.06 -34.24
CA VAL A 136 -36.66 -6.14 -34.56
C VAL A 136 -38.11 -5.63 -34.59
N LYS A 137 -38.40 -4.47 -33.99
CA LYS A 137 -39.73 -3.85 -33.99
C LYS A 137 -39.97 -2.93 -35.19
N SER A 138 -38.92 -2.64 -35.97
CA SER A 138 -38.98 -1.86 -37.22
C SER A 138 -39.15 -2.76 -38.43
#